data_AF-D1AFB4-F1
#
_entry.id   AF-D1AFB4-F1
#
_cell.length_a   1.000
_cell.length_b   1.000
_cell.length_c   1.000
_cell.angle_alpha   90.00
_cell.angle_beta   90.00
_cell.angle_gamma   90.00
#
_symmetry.space_group_name_H-M   'P 1'
#
loop_
_entity.id
_entity.type
_entity.pdbx_description
1 polymer ?
#
loop_
_entity_poly.entity_id
_entity_poly.type
_entity_poly.pdbx_seq_one_letter_code
_entity_poly.pdbx_strand_id
1 'polypeptide(L)'
;MYELSNEDFKVNYMPDTIIEEILQNGRTILGTFSGTVPLMREFAQDFSLIDQNSIAVSNILLSRLIPLFKKYEPRIRLKSLDIDMNRKTGITGTFYIKCYVEVIA
;
A
#
# COMPACT_ATOMS: atom_id res chain seq x y z
N MET A 1 8.90 4.38 13.01
CA MET A 1 8.88 4.16 11.55
C MET A 1 8.43 2.73 11.33
N TYR A 2 7.36 2.54 10.57
CA TYR A 2 6.68 1.24 10.41
C TYR A 2 6.73 0.79 8.97
N GLU A 3 6.81 -0.53 8.76
CA GLU A 3 6.76 -1.16 7.43
C GLU A 3 5.32 -1.57 7.09
N LEU A 4 4.88 -1.18 5.90
CA LEU A 4 3.64 -1.62 5.27
C LEU A 4 3.98 -2.42 4.01
N SER A 5 3.34 -3.56 3.83
CA SER A 5 3.54 -4.42 2.67
C SER A 5 2.20 -4.81 2.03
N ASN A 6 2.22 -5.11 0.73
CA ASN A 6 1.10 -5.66 -0.03
C ASN A 6 0.92 -7.19 0.14
N GLU A 7 1.64 -7.82 1.07
CA GLU A 7 1.43 -9.25 1.32
C GLU A 7 0.08 -9.48 2.01
N ASP A 8 -0.51 -10.66 1.79
CA ASP A 8 -1.73 -11.09 2.48
C ASP A 8 -1.57 -10.87 3.99
N PHE A 9 -2.43 -10.02 4.53
CA PHE A 9 -2.44 -9.69 5.95
C PHE A 9 -3.80 -10.04 6.55
N LYS A 10 -3.78 -10.58 7.76
CA LYS A 10 -5.00 -10.85 8.52
C LYS A 10 -5.53 -9.54 9.11
N VAL A 11 -6.75 -9.19 8.76
CA VAL A 11 -7.47 -8.05 9.33
C VAL A 11 -7.91 -8.40 10.76
N ASN A 12 -7.52 -7.59 11.73
CA ASN A 12 -8.02 -7.64 13.09
C ASN A 12 -9.16 -6.61 13.25
N TYR A 13 -10.35 -7.08 13.59
CA TYR A 13 -11.52 -6.22 13.78
C TYR A 13 -11.60 -5.60 15.19
N MET A 14 -10.76 -6.07 16.12
CA MET A 14 -10.61 -5.51 17.46
C MET A 14 -9.12 -5.24 17.72
N PRO A 15 -8.54 -4.18 17.12
CA PRO A 15 -7.17 -3.80 17.38
C PRO A 15 -7.01 -3.33 18.83
N ASP A 16 -5.93 -3.75 19.48
CA ASP A 16 -5.64 -3.37 20.86
C ASP A 16 -5.05 -1.95 20.94
N THR A 17 -4.46 -1.48 19.84
CA THR A 17 -3.81 -0.17 19.76
C THR A 17 -4.24 0.64 18.53
N ILE A 18 -4.25 1.97 18.70
CA ILE A 18 -4.51 2.93 17.61
C ILE A 18 -3.49 2.78 16.47
N ILE A 19 -2.24 2.41 16.80
CA ILE A 19 -1.18 2.25 15.81
C ILE A 19 -1.47 1.05 14.90
N GLU A 20 -1.93 -0.08 15.46
CA GLU A 20 -2.30 -1.25 14.67
C GLU A 20 -3.48 -0.97 13.74
N GLU A 21 -4.49 -0.24 14.22
CA GLU A 21 -5.62 0.21 13.42
C GLU A 21 -5.15 1.03 12.21
N ILE A 22 -4.31 2.04 12.46
CA ILE A 22 -3.75 2.91 11.41
C ILE A 22 -2.96 2.08 10.39
N LEU A 23 -2.10 1.17 10.85
CA LEU A 23 -1.31 0.32 9.96
C LEU A 23 -2.20 -0.61 9.14
N GLN A 24 -3.28 -1.14 9.72
CA GLN A 24 -4.25 -1.97 9.01
C GLN A 24 -4.99 -1.20 7.91
N ASN A 25 -5.41 0.04 8.18
CA ASN A 25 -6.01 0.92 7.17
C ASN A 25 -5.01 1.21 6.03
N GLY A 26 -3.76 1.49 6.38
CA GLY A 26 -2.68 1.68 5.41
C GLY A 26 -2.45 0.46 4.51
N ARG A 27 -2.46 -0.76 5.07
CA ARG A 27 -2.37 -2.01 4.31
C ARG A 27 -3.59 -2.23 3.43
N THR A 28 -4.78 -1.87 3.91
CA THR A 28 -6.02 -1.96 3.14
C THR A 28 -5.96 -1.08 1.88
N ILE A 29 -5.45 0.14 1.99
CA ILE A 29 -5.25 1.04 0.83
C ILE A 29 -4.24 0.45 -0.17
N LEU A 30 -3.18 -0.22 0.32
CA LEU A 30 -2.16 -0.83 -0.53
C LEU A 30 -2.63 -2.08 -1.27
N GLY A 31 -3.42 -2.94 -0.61
CA GLY A 31 -3.88 -4.22 -1.16
C GLY A 31 -5.17 -4.15 -1.96
N THR A 32 -5.87 -3.02 -1.96
CA THR A 32 -7.11 -2.83 -2.72
C THR A 32 -6.80 -2.26 -4.10
N PHE A 33 -7.53 -2.70 -5.13
CA PHE A 33 -7.47 -2.15 -6.49
C PHE A 33 -8.69 -1.30 -6.83
N SER A 34 -8.48 -0.27 -7.65
CA SER A 34 -9.46 0.72 -8.06
C SER A 34 -10.66 0.03 -8.72
N GLY A 35 -11.87 0.43 -8.33
CA GLY A 35 -13.11 -0.17 -8.83
C GLY A 35 -13.52 -1.51 -8.20
N THR A 36 -12.76 -2.07 -7.26
CA THR A 36 -13.18 -3.27 -6.50
C THR A 36 -14.18 -2.94 -5.39
N VAL A 37 -14.06 -1.75 -4.78
CA VAL A 37 -14.96 -1.32 -3.70
C VAL A 37 -16.19 -0.60 -4.26
N PRO A 38 -17.41 -1.09 -4.00
CA PRO A 38 -18.64 -0.43 -4.42
C PRO A 38 -18.71 1.00 -3.88
N LEU A 39 -19.25 1.92 -4.68
CA LEU A 39 -19.43 3.35 -4.34
C LEU A 39 -18.14 4.15 -4.06
N MET A 40 -16.96 3.51 -4.02
CA MET A 40 -15.67 4.14 -3.78
C MET A 40 -14.66 3.75 -4.87
N ARG A 41 -14.95 4.16 -6.12
CA ARG A 41 -14.13 3.76 -7.28
C ARG A 41 -12.69 4.29 -7.23
N GLU A 42 -12.47 5.45 -6.62
CA GLU A 42 -11.14 6.06 -6.45
C GLU A 42 -10.35 5.51 -5.26
N PHE A 43 -10.94 4.64 -4.44
CA PHE A 43 -10.33 4.13 -3.21
C PHE A 43 -9.45 2.93 -3.55
N ALA A 44 -8.24 3.18 -4.08
CA ALA A 44 -7.17 2.17 -4.21
C ALA A 44 -6.02 2.58 -5.16
N GLN A 45 -5.01 1.69 -5.24
CA GLN A 45 -4.11 1.60 -6.38
C GLN A 45 -4.84 1.20 -7.66
N ASP A 46 -4.29 1.58 -8.81
CA ASP A 46 -4.90 1.32 -10.11
C ASP A 46 -4.02 0.39 -10.97
N PHE A 47 -4.66 -0.31 -11.90
CA PHE A 47 -4.07 -1.38 -12.70
C PHE A 47 -3.00 -0.92 -13.69
N SER A 48 -2.76 0.38 -13.86
CA SER A 48 -1.71 0.92 -14.72
C SER A 48 -0.28 0.50 -14.33
N LEU A 49 -0.10 -0.18 -13.19
CA LEU A 49 1.18 -0.72 -12.73
C LEU A 49 1.56 -2.02 -13.43
N ILE A 50 0.60 -2.70 -14.07
CA ILE A 50 0.82 -3.95 -14.79
C ILE A 50 1.69 -3.69 -16.04
N ASP A 51 2.61 -4.62 -16.31
CA ASP A 51 3.55 -4.59 -17.44
C ASP A 51 4.46 -3.35 -17.52
N GLN A 52 4.56 -2.59 -16.43
CA GLN A 52 5.47 -1.46 -16.33
C GLN A 52 6.86 -1.90 -15.82
N ASN A 53 7.88 -1.14 -16.20
CA ASN A 53 9.22 -1.35 -15.64
C ASN A 53 9.25 -0.95 -14.15
N SER A 54 10.16 -1.52 -13.37
CA SER A 54 10.24 -1.32 -11.92
C SER A 54 10.39 0.15 -11.51
N ILE A 55 11.14 0.95 -12.29
CA ILE A 55 11.36 2.38 -12.04
C ILE A 55 10.07 3.20 -12.27
N ALA A 56 9.30 2.87 -13.30
CA ALA A 56 8.03 3.49 -13.61
C ALA A 56 7.00 3.13 -12.52
N VAL A 57 6.96 1.87 -12.10
CA VAL A 57 6.10 1.39 -11.02
C VAL A 57 6.34 2.18 -9.73
N SER A 58 7.59 2.38 -9.31
CA SER A 58 7.88 3.14 -8.07
C SER A 58 7.40 4.59 -8.15
N ASN A 59 7.60 5.25 -9.29
CA ASN A 59 7.17 6.64 -9.48
C ASN A 59 5.65 6.77 -9.52
N ILE A 60 4.97 5.87 -10.24
CA ILE A 60 3.51 5.83 -10.30
C ILE A 60 2.93 5.57 -8.90
N LEU A 61 3.47 4.59 -8.17
CA LEU A 61 3.06 4.28 -6.81
C LEU A 61 3.24 5.47 -5.87
N LEU A 62 4.39 6.14 -5.89
CA LEU A 62 4.64 7.31 -5.06
C LEU A 62 3.63 8.43 -5.35
N SER A 63 3.42 8.76 -6.63
CA SER A 63 2.48 9.82 -7.03
C SER A 63 1.03 9.55 -6.59
N ARG A 64 0.65 8.27 -6.47
CA ARG A 64 -0.70 7.85 -6.10
C ARG A 64 -0.88 7.65 -4.60
N LEU A 65 0.09 7.04 -3.92
CA LEU A 65 -0.01 6.73 -2.50
C LEU A 65 -0.01 7.98 -1.62
N ILE A 66 0.73 9.02 -2.00
CA ILE A 66 0.75 10.28 -1.26
C ILE A 66 -0.66 10.92 -1.15
N PRO A 67 -1.40 11.17 -2.25
CA PRO A 67 -2.75 11.73 -2.15
C PRO A 67 -3.75 10.75 -1.53
N LEU A 68 -3.62 9.43 -1.76
CA LEU A 68 -4.49 8.42 -1.16
C LEU A 68 -4.37 8.39 0.36
N PHE A 69 -3.14 8.33 0.90
CA PHE A 69 -2.92 8.40 2.35
C PHE A 69 -3.43 9.73 2.90
N LYS A 70 -3.18 10.85 2.23
CA LYS A 70 -3.71 12.15 2.68
C LYS A 70 -5.24 12.20 2.74
N LYS A 71 -5.93 11.52 1.82
CA LYS A 71 -7.41 11.50 1.72
C LYS A 71 -8.05 10.51 2.70
N TYR A 72 -7.51 9.30 2.79
CA TYR A 72 -8.16 8.17 3.47
C TYR A 72 -7.54 7.83 4.83
N GLU A 73 -6.26 8.12 5.05
CA GLU A 73 -5.59 7.87 6.34
C GLU A 73 -4.53 8.95 6.63
N PRO A 74 -4.96 10.18 6.97
CA PRO A 74 -4.08 11.36 7.08
C PRO A 74 -3.05 11.25 8.20
N ARG A 75 -3.21 10.30 9.13
CA ARG A 75 -2.27 10.01 10.22
C ARG A 75 -1.01 9.29 9.72
N ILE A 76 -1.01 8.80 8.47
CA ILE A 76 0.13 8.14 7.82
C ILE A 76 0.88 9.14 6.94
N ARG A 77 2.20 9.21 7.15
CA ARG A 77 3.12 9.93 6.27
C ARG A 77 4.10 8.96 5.60
N LEU A 78 4.00 8.87 4.27
CA LEU A 78 4.92 8.07 3.46
C LEU A 78 6.32 8.70 3.45
N LYS A 79 7.35 7.93 3.80
CA LYS A 79 8.77 8.36 3.78
C LYS A 79 9.54 7.75 2.64
N SER A 80 9.37 6.45 2.42
CA SER A 80 10.09 5.70 1.40
C SER A 80 9.22 4.57 0.87
N LEU A 81 9.49 4.19 -0.38
CA LEU A 81 8.87 3.07 -1.07
C LEU A 81 9.97 2.25 -1.71
N ASP A 82 9.94 0.94 -1.48
CA ASP A 82 10.86 -0.04 -2.03
C ASP A 82 10.07 -1.14 -2.74
N ILE A 83 10.61 -1.67 -3.83
CA ILE A 83 9.99 -2.72 -4.64
C ILE A 83 10.93 -3.90 -4.70
N ASP A 84 10.51 -5.00 -4.09
CA ASP A 84 11.26 -6.23 -4.03
C ASP A 84 10.70 -7.23 -5.07
N MET A 85 11.50 -7.57 -6.07
CA MET A 85 11.09 -8.49 -7.14
C MET A 85 11.54 -9.94 -6.89
N ASN A 86 12.22 -10.22 -5.77
CA ASN A 86 12.91 -11.49 -5.54
C ASN A 86 12.36 -12.31 -4.35
N ARG A 87 11.31 -11.83 -3.67
CA ARG A 87 11.01 -12.27 -2.29
C ARG A 87 10.34 -13.65 -2.16
N LYS A 88 9.62 -14.19 -3.15
CA LYS A 88 8.99 -15.53 -3.06
C LYS A 88 9.03 -16.30 -4.38
N THR A 89 9.80 -17.39 -4.36
CA THR A 89 9.58 -18.67 -5.06
C THR A 89 9.25 -18.62 -6.55
N GLY A 90 10.27 -18.71 -7.42
CA GLY A 90 10.19 -19.34 -8.76
C GLY A 90 9.22 -18.76 -9.81
N ILE A 91 8.42 -17.75 -9.48
CA ILE A 91 7.42 -17.14 -10.37
C ILE A 91 7.95 -15.78 -10.81
N THR A 92 8.54 -15.76 -11.99
CA THR A 92 8.98 -14.54 -12.68
C THR A 92 7.76 -13.65 -12.97
N GLY A 93 7.80 -12.38 -12.57
CA GLY A 93 6.76 -11.39 -12.90
C GLY A 93 5.94 -10.85 -11.72
N THR A 94 6.28 -11.19 -10.47
CA THR A 94 5.65 -10.59 -9.28
C THR A 94 6.53 -9.52 -8.66
N PHE A 95 5.92 -8.50 -8.05
CA PHE A 95 6.63 -7.46 -7.30
C PHE A 95 5.97 -7.23 -5.94
N TYR A 96 6.80 -7.11 -4.90
CA TYR A 96 6.40 -6.86 -3.53
C TYR A 96 6.69 -5.41 -3.17
N ILE A 97 5.64 -4.66 -2.84
CA ILE A 97 5.77 -3.27 -2.43
C ILE A 97 6.03 -3.24 -0.92
N LYS A 98 7.09 -2.55 -0.49
CA LYS A 98 7.37 -2.20 0.90
C LYS A 98 7.35 -0.69 1.06
N CYS A 99 6.42 -0.19 1.86
CA CYS A 99 6.29 1.23 2.18
C CYS A 99 6.77 1.46 3.60
N TYR A 100 7.65 2.43 3.78
CA TYR A 100 8.06 2.89 5.11
C TYR A 100 7.28 4.15 5.46
N VAL A 101 6.51 4.06 6.55
CA VAL A 101 5.63 5.13 6.99
C VAL A 101 5.94 5.62 8.39
N GLU A 102 5.67 6.89 8.60
CA GLU A 102 5.66 7.55 9.90
C GLU A 102 4.21 7.77 10.30
N VAL A 103 3.87 7.39 11.54
CA VAL A 103 2.54 7.64 12.11
C VAL A 103 2.64 8.93 12.91
N ILE A 104 1.81 9.90 12.54
CA ILE A 104 1.66 11.18 13.24
C ILE A 104 0.34 11.04 14.00
N ALA A 105 0.43 10.58 15.25
CA ALA A 105 -0.71 10.43 16.15
C ALA A 105 -1.14 11.80 16.71
#